data_AF-A0A527HKW3-F1
#
_entry.id   AF-A0A527HKW3-F1
#
_cell.length_a   1.000
_cell.length_b   1.000
_cell.length_c   1.000
_cell.angle_alpha   90.00
_cell.angle_beta   90.00
_cell.angle_gamma   90.00
#
_symmetry.space_group_name_H-M   'P 1'
#
loop_
_entity.id
_entity.type
_entity.pdbx_description
1 polymer ?
#
loop_
_entity_poly.entity_id
_entity_poly.type
_entity_poly.pdbx_seq_one_letter_code
_entity_poly.pdbx_strand_id
1 'polypeptide(L)'
;LSDRVVNHGFNRTPHMYFYHVNVSHPLLDEGSRYLAPIRDVVWAGHAGERYEAQKVGYRTVPAPRLGFSEQVWQHEMAADANGEVPVAVVNDGIGLGLEVITRKDQLPCAYQWQNFQAGQYALGIEPSTHHVLGNLAARERGEMIWLEHGEGRSYDAVFRVLDGAGAIATAEAKIASIARQPQQDYPVPSGNFPGLADRA
;
A
#
# COMPACT_ATOMS: atom_id res chain seq x y z
N LEU A 1 9.53 4.98 -12.47
CA LEU A 1 10.77 4.91 -11.68
C LEU A 1 11.33 3.51 -11.80
N SER A 2 12.64 3.39 -11.90
CA SER A 2 13.34 2.11 -11.87
C SER A 2 14.61 2.32 -11.04
N ASP A 3 14.60 1.78 -9.84
CA ASP A 3 15.64 1.98 -8.84
C ASP A 3 16.45 0.69 -8.65
N ARG A 4 17.73 0.83 -8.32
CA ARG A 4 18.60 -0.30 -7.99
C ARG A 4 19.42 0.01 -6.74
N VAL A 5 19.33 -0.86 -5.74
CA VAL A 5 20.13 -0.78 -4.51
C VAL A 5 21.18 -1.88 -4.54
N VAL A 6 22.46 -1.52 -4.37
CA VAL A 6 23.59 -2.45 -4.41
C VAL A 6 24.40 -2.32 -3.12
N ASN A 7 24.79 -3.43 -2.53
CA ASN A 7 25.73 -3.44 -1.41
C ASN A 7 27.17 -3.34 -1.95
N HIS A 8 27.77 -2.15 -1.89
CA HIS A 8 29.20 -1.97 -2.19
C HIS A 8 30.11 -2.23 -0.99
N GLY A 9 29.54 -2.48 0.19
CA GLY A 9 30.28 -2.90 1.38
C GLY A 9 30.81 -4.33 1.26
N PHE A 10 31.68 -4.69 2.20
CA PHE A 10 32.25 -6.05 2.30
C PHE A 10 31.58 -6.90 3.39
N ASN A 11 30.56 -6.35 4.07
CA ASN A 11 29.77 -7.06 5.07
C ASN A 11 28.39 -7.42 4.50
N ARG A 12 27.91 -8.63 4.80
CA ARG A 12 26.52 -9.04 4.60
C ARG A 12 25.59 -8.06 5.28
N THR A 13 24.72 -7.40 4.51
CA THR A 13 23.94 -6.25 4.98
C THR A 13 22.43 -6.53 4.84
N PRO A 14 21.61 -6.27 5.88
CA PRO A 14 20.17 -6.41 5.78
C PRO A 14 19.58 -5.30 4.90
N HIS A 15 18.58 -5.64 4.10
CA HIS A 15 17.93 -4.69 3.21
C HIS A 15 16.42 -4.72 3.39
N MET A 16 15.84 -3.56 3.69
CA MET A 16 14.40 -3.34 3.67
C MET A 16 14.14 -2.06 2.89
N TYR A 17 13.10 -2.09 2.07
CA TYR A 17 12.73 -1.00 1.18
C TYR A 17 11.22 -0.91 1.03
N PHE A 18 10.70 0.31 0.88
CA PHE A 18 9.33 0.58 0.49
C PHE A 18 9.25 1.97 -0.14
N TYR A 19 8.28 2.19 -1.02
CA TYR A 19 7.95 3.54 -1.49
C TYR A 19 6.92 4.15 -0.55
N HIS A 20 7.16 5.37 -0.08
CA HIS A 20 6.21 6.11 0.73
C HIS A 20 5.51 7.19 -0.12
N VAL A 21 4.49 6.80 -0.87
CA VAL A 21 3.78 7.70 -1.80
C VAL A 21 2.60 8.35 -1.09
N ASN A 22 2.71 9.64 -0.79
CA ASN A 22 1.64 10.39 -0.13
C ASN A 22 0.81 11.17 -1.15
N VAL A 23 -0.50 10.95 -1.14
CA VAL A 23 -1.48 11.69 -1.94
C VAL A 23 -2.22 12.65 -1.02
N SER A 24 -2.35 13.91 -1.43
CA SER A 24 -3.01 14.97 -0.66
C SER A 24 -3.93 15.79 -1.57
N HIS A 25 -4.51 16.86 -1.02
CA HIS A 25 -5.34 17.82 -1.74
C HIS A 25 -4.56 18.44 -2.92
N PRO A 26 -5.17 18.71 -4.09
CA PRO A 26 -6.61 18.63 -4.39
C PRO A 26 -7.10 17.25 -4.83
N LEU A 27 -6.21 16.30 -5.12
CA LEU A 27 -6.63 14.96 -5.52
C LEU A 27 -7.36 14.26 -4.37
N LEU A 28 -6.78 14.27 -3.18
CA LEU A 28 -7.42 13.75 -1.98
C LEU A 28 -8.44 14.76 -1.43
N ASP A 29 -9.70 14.36 -1.33
CA ASP A 29 -10.79 15.12 -0.71
C ASP A 29 -11.86 14.19 -0.12
N GLU A 30 -12.81 14.72 0.64
CA GLU A 30 -13.95 13.97 1.17
C GLU A 30 -14.66 13.19 0.03
N GLY A 31 -14.88 11.90 0.26
CA GLY A 31 -15.48 11.00 -0.72
C GLY A 31 -14.50 10.42 -1.74
N SER A 32 -13.22 10.81 -1.72
CA SER A 32 -12.18 10.13 -2.53
C SER A 32 -12.09 8.66 -2.14
N ARG A 33 -11.79 7.81 -3.13
CA ARG A 33 -11.83 6.35 -3.00
C ARG A 33 -10.45 5.75 -3.14
N TYR A 34 -10.15 4.77 -2.28
CA TYR A 34 -8.98 3.91 -2.38
C TYR A 34 -9.36 2.62 -3.12
N LEU A 35 -8.72 2.40 -4.25
CA LEU A 35 -8.93 1.26 -5.15
C LEU A 35 -7.70 0.36 -5.12
N ALA A 36 -7.86 -0.91 -4.74
CA ALA A 36 -6.74 -1.85 -4.69
C ALA A 36 -7.22 -3.30 -4.87
N PRO A 37 -6.38 -4.20 -5.42
CA PRO A 37 -6.72 -5.60 -5.61
C PRO A 37 -6.49 -6.39 -4.31
N ILE A 38 -7.18 -6.02 -3.23
CA ILE A 38 -7.02 -6.60 -1.89
C ILE A 38 -7.63 -8.00 -1.82
N ARG A 39 -6.83 -9.00 -1.46
CA ARG A 39 -7.32 -10.35 -1.10
C ARG A 39 -7.64 -10.49 0.37
N ASP A 40 -6.86 -9.81 1.21
CA ASP A 40 -6.97 -9.89 2.66
C ASP A 40 -6.49 -8.59 3.31
N VAL A 41 -7.14 -8.21 4.40
CA VAL A 41 -6.63 -7.17 5.31
C VAL A 41 -5.89 -7.90 6.41
N VAL A 42 -4.56 -7.87 6.34
CA VAL A 42 -3.70 -8.69 7.20
C VAL A 42 -3.62 -8.10 8.61
N TRP A 43 -3.50 -6.77 8.69
CA TRP A 43 -3.21 -6.08 9.94
C TRP A 43 -3.74 -4.65 9.92
N ALA A 44 -4.07 -4.11 11.08
CA ALA A 44 -4.36 -2.69 11.27
C ALA A 44 -3.77 -2.19 12.61
N GLY A 45 -3.09 -1.06 12.59
CA GLY A 45 -2.39 -0.51 13.78
C GLY A 45 -3.31 -0.02 14.89
N HIS A 46 -4.59 0.14 14.57
CA HIS A 46 -5.64 0.55 15.49
C HIS A 46 -6.64 -0.58 15.77
N ALA A 47 -6.31 -1.84 15.44
CA ALA A 47 -7.15 -3.00 15.73
C ALA A 47 -7.47 -3.16 17.24
N GLY A 48 -8.48 -3.96 17.57
CA GLY A 48 -8.99 -4.15 18.93
C GLY A 48 -10.06 -3.13 19.29
N GLU A 49 -10.09 -2.65 20.54
CA GLU A 49 -11.14 -1.75 21.05
C GLU A 49 -11.26 -0.43 20.27
N ARG A 50 -10.18 0.00 19.61
CA ARG A 50 -10.13 1.27 18.87
C ARG A 50 -10.41 1.12 17.37
N TYR A 51 -10.73 -0.08 16.89
CA TYR A 51 -10.76 -0.36 15.45
C TYR A 51 -11.73 0.54 14.69
N GLU A 52 -12.91 0.78 15.26
CA GLU A 52 -13.93 1.66 14.67
C GLU A 52 -14.06 3.00 15.41
N ALA A 53 -13.21 3.29 16.41
CA ALA A 53 -13.36 4.44 17.30
C ALA A 53 -13.35 5.77 16.55
N GLN A 54 -12.55 5.85 15.49
CA GLN A 54 -12.51 7.05 14.66
C GLN A 54 -13.59 7.06 13.59
N LYS A 55 -14.30 5.96 13.30
CA LYS A 55 -15.28 5.89 12.21
C LYS A 55 -14.71 6.30 10.85
N VAL A 56 -13.50 5.82 10.56
CA VAL A 56 -12.85 5.98 9.25
C VAL A 56 -12.41 4.58 8.80
N GLY A 57 -13.01 4.11 7.73
CA GLY A 57 -12.65 2.84 7.10
C GLY A 57 -11.51 2.99 6.11
N TYR A 58 -11.08 1.86 5.54
CA TYR A 58 -9.94 1.85 4.62
C TYR A 58 -10.30 2.38 3.21
N ARG A 59 -11.59 2.39 2.82
CA ARG A 59 -12.01 2.59 1.42
C ARG A 59 -12.24 4.03 1.00
N THR A 60 -12.79 4.82 1.90
CA THR A 60 -13.36 6.13 1.58
C THR A 60 -12.77 7.17 2.50
N VAL A 61 -12.31 8.26 1.90
CA VAL A 61 -11.63 9.34 2.59
C VAL A 61 -12.66 10.28 3.23
N PRO A 62 -12.56 10.59 4.53
CA PRO A 62 -13.42 11.56 5.20
C PRO A 62 -12.92 12.99 4.97
N ALA A 63 -13.74 14.01 5.20
CA ALA A 63 -13.24 15.38 5.37
C ALA A 63 -12.16 15.46 6.49
N PRO A 64 -11.29 16.49 6.51
CA PRO A 64 -10.31 16.67 7.59
C PRO A 64 -10.96 16.73 8.98
N ARG A 65 -10.35 16.08 9.97
CA ARG A 65 -10.92 15.90 11.31
C ARG A 65 -10.05 16.43 12.43
N LEU A 66 -10.67 17.13 13.38
CA LEU A 66 -10.02 17.49 14.63
C LEU A 66 -9.80 16.22 15.47
N GLY A 67 -8.59 16.09 16.02
CA GLY A 67 -8.23 14.97 16.91
C GLY A 67 -8.12 13.61 16.21
N PHE A 68 -8.03 13.57 14.87
CA PHE A 68 -7.75 12.32 14.16
C PHE A 68 -6.34 11.84 14.51
N SER A 69 -6.24 10.60 14.96
CA SER A 69 -4.97 9.87 15.12
C SER A 69 -4.70 9.06 13.87
N GLU A 70 -3.45 9.03 13.44
CA GLU A 70 -3.02 8.23 12.29
C GLU A 70 -3.50 6.77 12.35
N GLN A 71 -3.84 6.21 11.19
CA GLN A 71 -4.22 4.81 11.03
C GLN A 71 -3.43 4.16 9.89
N VAL A 72 -2.95 2.93 10.12
CA VAL A 72 -2.25 2.13 9.11
C VAL A 72 -2.94 0.77 8.97
N TRP A 73 -3.13 0.34 7.73
CA TRP A 73 -3.51 -1.02 7.35
C TRP A 73 -2.38 -1.67 6.57
N GLN A 74 -2.20 -2.97 6.76
CA GLN A 74 -1.46 -3.82 5.83
C GLN A 74 -2.45 -4.71 5.08
N HIS A 75 -2.34 -4.71 3.76
CA HIS A 75 -3.16 -5.51 2.85
C HIS A 75 -2.31 -6.57 2.15
N GLU A 76 -2.86 -7.78 1.96
CA GLU A 76 -2.30 -8.73 0.99
C GLU A 76 -2.95 -8.46 -0.37
N MET A 77 -2.16 -7.90 -1.29
CA MET A 77 -2.58 -7.57 -2.64
C MET A 77 -2.44 -8.77 -3.58
N ALA A 78 -3.41 -8.96 -4.46
CA ALA A 78 -3.27 -9.77 -5.66
C ALA A 78 -2.44 -9.04 -6.72
N ALA A 79 -1.86 -9.79 -7.63
CA ALA A 79 -1.18 -9.26 -8.82
C ALA A 79 -1.86 -9.78 -10.09
N ASP A 80 -1.75 -9.04 -11.18
CA ASP A 80 -2.24 -9.49 -12.49
C ASP A 80 -1.34 -10.59 -13.09
N ALA A 81 -1.65 -11.03 -14.32
CA ALA A 81 -0.89 -12.07 -15.01
C ALA A 81 0.56 -11.68 -15.32
N ASN A 82 0.87 -10.38 -15.38
CA ASN A 82 2.23 -9.89 -15.52
C ASN A 82 2.92 -9.77 -14.17
N GLY A 83 2.20 -9.88 -13.05
CA GLY A 83 2.68 -9.69 -11.67
C GLY A 83 2.68 -8.22 -11.23
N GLU A 84 1.92 -7.37 -11.92
CA GLU A 84 1.70 -5.97 -11.52
C GLU A 84 0.64 -5.87 -10.42
N VAL A 85 0.84 -4.92 -9.51
CA VAL A 85 -0.09 -4.55 -8.44
C VAL A 85 -0.48 -3.07 -8.62
N PRO A 86 -1.56 -2.78 -9.34
CA PRO A 86 -2.08 -1.42 -9.46
C PRO A 86 -2.89 -1.02 -8.22
N VAL A 87 -2.60 0.14 -7.65
CA VAL A 87 -3.36 0.75 -6.55
C VAL A 87 -3.64 2.20 -6.90
N ALA A 88 -4.86 2.68 -6.68
CA ALA A 88 -5.24 4.05 -7.03
C ALA A 88 -5.97 4.78 -5.90
N VAL A 89 -5.76 6.10 -5.86
CA VAL A 89 -6.64 7.05 -5.16
C VAL A 89 -7.34 7.87 -6.22
N VAL A 90 -8.67 7.90 -6.17
CA VAL A 90 -9.48 8.61 -7.16
C VAL A 90 -10.46 9.56 -6.49
N ASN A 91 -10.72 10.68 -7.17
CA ASN A 91 -11.70 11.68 -6.78
C ASN A 91 -12.64 11.90 -7.96
N ASP A 92 -13.83 11.29 -7.87
CA ASP A 92 -14.85 11.38 -8.91
C ASP A 92 -15.42 12.80 -9.05
N GLY A 93 -15.39 13.60 -7.99
CA GLY A 93 -15.91 14.97 -7.97
C GLY A 93 -15.15 15.93 -8.88
N ILE A 94 -13.82 15.74 -9.00
CA ILE A 94 -12.98 16.49 -9.94
C ILE A 94 -12.53 15.66 -11.14
N GLY A 95 -12.93 14.38 -11.21
CA GLY A 95 -12.58 13.47 -12.30
C GLY A 95 -11.07 13.19 -12.40
N LEU A 96 -10.34 13.13 -11.29
CA LEU A 96 -8.89 12.92 -11.27
C LEU A 96 -8.51 11.72 -10.39
N GLY A 97 -7.45 11.01 -10.77
CA GLY A 97 -6.88 9.91 -9.99
C GLY A 97 -5.37 9.83 -10.11
N LEU A 98 -4.73 9.21 -9.11
CA LEU A 98 -3.36 8.74 -9.19
C LEU A 98 -3.35 7.23 -9.01
N GLU A 99 -2.81 6.51 -9.98
CA GLU A 99 -2.52 5.10 -9.91
C GLU A 99 -1.01 4.89 -9.74
N VAL A 100 -0.65 4.03 -8.79
CA VAL A 100 0.71 3.53 -8.55
C VAL A 100 0.73 2.05 -8.86
N ILE A 101 1.62 1.64 -9.75
CA ILE A 101 1.76 0.24 -10.17
C ILE A 101 3.15 -0.23 -9.78
N THR A 102 3.20 -1.28 -8.98
CA THR A 102 4.45 -1.95 -8.59
C THR A 102 4.42 -3.43 -8.94
N ARG A 103 5.49 -4.12 -8.60
CA ARG A 103 5.77 -5.51 -8.91
C ARG A 103 5.63 -6.36 -7.64
N LYS A 104 4.77 -7.39 -7.65
CA LYS A 104 4.50 -8.22 -6.46
C LYS A 104 5.73 -8.99 -5.97
N ASP A 105 6.60 -9.39 -6.89
CA ASP A 105 7.87 -10.05 -6.64
C ASP A 105 8.93 -9.09 -6.06
N GLN A 106 8.85 -7.79 -6.34
CA GLN A 106 9.79 -6.80 -5.78
C GLN A 106 9.28 -6.21 -4.46
N LEU A 107 7.97 -5.98 -4.35
CA LEU A 107 7.31 -5.34 -3.21
C LEU A 107 6.07 -6.16 -2.81
N PRO A 108 6.26 -7.31 -2.12
CA PRO A 108 5.19 -8.26 -1.83
C PRO A 108 4.18 -7.78 -0.78
N CYS A 109 4.51 -6.77 0.02
CA CYS A 109 3.63 -6.21 1.04
C CYS A 109 3.10 -4.84 0.60
N ALA A 110 1.95 -4.42 1.12
CA ALA A 110 1.40 -3.11 0.85
C ALA A 110 0.74 -2.53 2.10
N TYR A 111 1.08 -1.28 2.40
CA TYR A 111 0.41 -0.52 3.45
C TYR A 111 -0.45 0.57 2.86
N GLN A 112 -1.45 0.91 3.66
CA GLN A 112 -2.24 2.10 3.50
C GLN A 112 -2.12 2.92 4.77
N TRP A 113 -1.47 4.07 4.66
CA TRP A 113 -1.37 5.04 5.73
C TRP A 113 -2.44 6.10 5.56
N GLN A 114 -3.07 6.50 6.67
CA GLN A 114 -4.09 7.53 6.69
C GLN A 114 -3.74 8.55 7.75
N ASN A 115 -3.61 9.81 7.34
CA ASN A 115 -3.54 10.96 8.23
C ASN A 115 -4.54 12.00 7.73
N PHE A 116 -5.74 11.98 8.32
CA PHE A 116 -6.82 12.90 7.97
C PHE A 116 -7.05 13.97 9.05
N GLN A 117 -6.00 14.35 9.77
CA GLN A 117 -6.07 15.36 10.79
C GLN A 117 -6.26 16.75 10.16
N ALA A 118 -7.03 17.63 10.81
CA ALA A 118 -7.09 19.03 10.41
C ALA A 118 -5.67 19.65 10.44
N GLY A 119 -5.22 20.18 9.30
CA GLY A 119 -3.86 20.70 9.09
C GLY A 119 -2.84 19.66 8.60
N GLN A 120 -3.18 18.37 8.55
CA GLN A 120 -2.37 17.28 7.98
C GLN A 120 -3.28 16.27 7.28
N TYR A 121 -3.40 16.36 5.97
CA TYR A 121 -4.43 15.62 5.23
C TYR A 121 -3.82 14.86 4.04
N ALA A 122 -3.51 13.58 4.24
CA ALA A 122 -2.85 12.74 3.27
C ALA A 122 -3.22 11.25 3.43
N LEU A 123 -3.10 10.51 2.32
CA LEU A 123 -3.20 9.05 2.27
C LEU A 123 -1.92 8.50 1.63
N GLY A 124 -1.31 7.50 2.27
CA GLY A 124 -0.13 6.80 1.78
C GLY A 124 -0.48 5.53 0.99
N ILE A 125 0.10 5.38 -0.20
CA ILE A 125 0.18 4.12 -0.95
C ILE A 125 1.61 3.58 -0.75
N GLU A 126 1.75 2.49 -0.01
CA GLU A 126 3.05 2.07 0.52
C GLU A 126 3.41 0.62 0.18
N PRO A 127 3.79 0.33 -1.08
CA PRO A 127 4.29 -0.99 -1.46
C PRO A 127 5.68 -1.22 -0.84
N SER A 128 5.85 -2.38 -0.20
CA SER A 128 6.96 -2.70 0.72
C SER A 128 7.54 -4.09 0.46
N THR A 129 8.84 -4.22 0.70
CA THR A 129 9.58 -5.50 0.68
C THR A 129 9.20 -6.44 1.83
N HIS A 130 8.75 -5.91 2.96
CA HIS A 130 8.51 -6.68 4.18
C HIS A 130 7.17 -6.31 4.82
N HIS A 131 6.72 -7.12 5.78
CA HIS A 131 5.55 -6.84 6.60
C HIS A 131 5.79 -5.69 7.60
N VAL A 132 4.67 -5.11 8.06
CA VAL A 132 4.63 -3.98 9.02
C VAL A 132 5.24 -4.33 10.38
N LEU A 133 5.43 -5.62 10.66
CA LEU A 133 6.08 -6.13 11.87
C LEU A 133 7.56 -5.72 11.97
N GLY A 134 8.18 -5.32 10.86
CA GLY A 134 9.50 -4.72 10.84
C GLY A 134 10.68 -5.70 10.94
N ASN A 135 11.87 -5.13 11.16
CA ASN A 135 13.16 -5.83 11.03
C ASN A 135 13.31 -7.06 11.94
N LEU A 136 12.85 -7.00 13.19
CA LEU A 136 13.01 -8.13 14.11
C LEU A 136 12.19 -9.34 13.65
N ALA A 137 10.90 -9.13 13.38
CA ALA A 137 10.02 -10.17 12.88
C ALA A 137 10.49 -10.74 11.53
N ALA A 138 10.97 -9.89 10.62
CA ALA A 138 11.55 -10.35 9.35
C ALA A 138 12.75 -11.28 9.55
N ARG A 139 13.59 -11.05 10.56
CA ARG A 139 14.72 -11.95 10.89
C ARG A 139 14.24 -13.25 11.52
N GLU A 140 13.33 -13.17 12.48
CA GLU A 140 12.78 -14.34 13.19
C GLU A 140 12.02 -15.27 12.25
N ARG A 141 11.35 -14.71 11.23
CA ARG A 141 10.62 -15.45 10.20
C ARG A 141 11.49 -15.92 9.03
N GLY A 142 12.78 -15.58 9.00
CA GLY A 142 13.67 -15.92 7.90
C GLY A 142 13.38 -15.18 6.59
N GLU A 143 12.68 -14.04 6.67
CA GLU A 143 12.21 -13.26 5.52
C GLU A 143 13.12 -12.07 5.19
N MET A 144 14.09 -11.76 6.06
CA MET A 144 15.03 -10.66 5.85
C MET A 144 15.80 -10.83 4.54
N ILE A 145 15.71 -9.83 3.67
CA ILE A 145 16.58 -9.74 2.50
C ILE A 145 18.00 -9.41 2.98
N TRP A 146 18.96 -10.22 2.56
CA TRP A 146 20.38 -9.99 2.79
C TRP A 146 21.06 -9.73 1.46
N LEU A 147 21.95 -8.74 1.44
CA LEU A 147 22.80 -8.45 0.28
C LEU A 147 24.25 -8.71 0.66
N GLU A 148 24.89 -9.62 -0.05
CA GLU A 148 26.35 -9.78 -0.06
C GLU A 148 27.01 -8.68 -0.89
N HIS A 149 28.35 -8.62 -0.89
CA HIS A 149 29.10 -7.68 -1.70
C HIS A 149 28.75 -7.80 -3.19
N GLY A 150 28.36 -6.68 -3.80
CA GLY A 150 27.98 -6.60 -5.22
C GLY A 150 26.55 -7.06 -5.53
N GLU A 151 25.86 -7.71 -4.59
CA GLU A 151 24.45 -8.06 -4.76
C GLU A 151 23.56 -6.82 -4.67
N GLY A 152 22.42 -6.88 -5.36
CA GLY A 152 21.45 -5.80 -5.34
C GLY A 152 20.03 -6.25 -5.63
N ARG A 153 19.09 -5.35 -5.34
CA ARG A 153 17.67 -5.48 -5.66
C ARG A 153 17.24 -4.33 -6.55
N SER A 154 16.25 -4.59 -7.41
CA SER A 154 15.66 -3.59 -8.30
C SER A 154 14.19 -3.41 -7.97
N TYR A 155 13.72 -2.17 -8.09
CA TYR A 155 12.36 -1.77 -7.76
C TYR A 155 11.79 -0.89 -8.87
N ASP A 156 10.66 -1.31 -9.43
CA ASP A 156 9.97 -0.61 -10.48
C ASP A 156 8.62 -0.09 -9.96
N ALA A 157 8.36 1.19 -10.23
CA ALA A 157 7.11 1.84 -9.90
C ALA A 157 6.67 2.74 -11.06
N VAL A 158 5.42 2.58 -11.50
CA VAL A 158 4.78 3.47 -12.49
C VAL A 158 3.77 4.34 -11.79
N PHE A 159 3.82 5.64 -12.05
CA PHE A 159 2.85 6.63 -11.59
C PHE A 159 2.04 7.08 -12.79
N ARG A 160 0.72 6.92 -12.72
CA ARG A 160 -0.20 7.27 -13.81
C ARG A 160 -1.27 8.21 -13.29
N VAL A 161 -1.43 9.33 -13.98
CA VAL A 161 -2.57 10.22 -13.78
C VAL A 161 -3.77 9.63 -14.52
N LEU A 162 -4.88 9.47 -13.81
CA LEU A 162 -6.17 9.08 -14.37
C LEU A 162 -6.97 10.35 -14.59
N ASP A 163 -7.10 10.78 -15.85
CA ASP A 163 -7.77 12.03 -16.22
C ASP A 163 -9.15 11.73 -16.82
N GLY A 164 -10.19 12.15 -16.08
CA GLY A 164 -11.58 11.97 -16.42
C GLY A 164 -12.19 10.63 -15.96
N ALA A 165 -13.52 10.62 -15.93
CA ALA A 165 -14.32 9.47 -15.47
C ALA A 165 -14.02 8.18 -16.24
N GLY A 166 -13.68 8.27 -17.54
CA GLY A 166 -13.34 7.10 -18.36
C GLY A 166 -12.02 6.42 -17.93
N ALA A 167 -10.99 7.21 -17.61
CA ALA A 167 -9.72 6.69 -17.13
C ALA A 167 -9.87 6.05 -15.74
N ILE A 168 -10.64 6.69 -14.85
CA ILE A 168 -10.97 6.16 -13.51
C ILE A 168 -11.72 4.84 -13.63
N ALA A 169 -12.78 4.77 -14.43
CA ALA A 169 -13.57 3.55 -14.62
C ALA A 169 -12.75 2.40 -15.21
N THR A 170 -11.83 2.71 -16.13
CA THR A 170 -10.92 1.71 -16.72
C THR A 170 -9.96 1.14 -15.68
N ALA A 171 -9.34 2.00 -14.86
CA ALA A 171 -8.44 1.57 -13.78
C ALA A 171 -9.20 0.76 -12.72
N GLU A 172 -10.38 1.22 -12.31
CA GLU A 172 -11.24 0.51 -11.36
C GLU A 172 -11.63 -0.88 -11.86
N ALA A 173 -12.04 -1.00 -13.13
CA ALA A 173 -12.35 -2.28 -13.75
C ALA A 173 -11.13 -3.20 -13.83
N LYS A 174 -9.94 -2.67 -14.20
CA LYS A 174 -8.68 -3.44 -14.20
C LYS A 174 -8.39 -3.97 -12.79
N ILE A 175 -8.34 -3.10 -11.79
CA ILE A 175 -8.05 -3.46 -10.39
C ILE A 175 -9.03 -4.53 -9.89
N ALA A 176 -10.33 -4.31 -10.08
CA ALA A 176 -11.37 -5.24 -9.63
C ALA A 176 -11.32 -6.60 -10.36
N SER A 177 -10.79 -6.65 -11.58
CA SER A 177 -10.59 -7.91 -12.32
C SER A 177 -9.47 -8.77 -11.74
N ILE A 178 -8.48 -8.14 -11.08
CA ILE A 178 -7.36 -8.83 -10.42
C ILE A 178 -7.82 -9.43 -9.08
N ALA A 179 -8.44 -8.58 -8.25
CA ALA A 179 -9.16 -9.00 -7.04
C ALA A 179 -10.13 -7.90 -6.62
N ARG A 180 -11.30 -8.30 -6.11
CA ARG A 180 -12.26 -7.35 -5.54
C ARG A 180 -11.95 -7.12 -4.07
N GLN A 181 -11.64 -5.88 -3.70
CA GLN A 181 -11.42 -5.51 -2.31
C GLN A 181 -12.68 -5.75 -1.44
N PRO A 182 -12.50 -5.98 -0.12
CA PRO A 182 -13.61 -6.15 0.81
C PRO A 182 -14.64 -5.01 0.72
N GLN A 183 -15.92 -5.34 0.69
CA GLN A 183 -16.99 -4.31 0.60
C GLN A 183 -17.32 -3.65 1.93
N GLN A 184 -16.84 -4.21 3.04
CA GLN A 184 -17.00 -3.63 4.38
C GLN A 184 -15.92 -2.56 4.58
N ASP A 185 -16.25 -1.49 5.30
CA ASP A 185 -15.30 -0.40 5.59
C ASP A 185 -14.24 -0.80 6.65
N TYR A 186 -14.60 -1.76 7.51
CA TYR A 186 -13.78 -2.28 8.61
C TYR A 186 -13.67 -3.81 8.52
N PRO A 187 -13.06 -4.36 7.46
CA PRO A 187 -12.83 -5.81 7.38
C PRO A 187 -11.98 -6.25 8.58
N VAL A 188 -12.35 -7.33 9.26
CA VAL A 188 -11.60 -7.81 10.43
C VAL A 188 -10.18 -8.22 9.99
N PRO A 189 -9.10 -7.67 10.58
CA PRO A 189 -7.76 -8.06 10.21
C PRO A 189 -7.53 -9.56 10.49
N SER A 190 -7.04 -10.29 9.51
CA SER A 190 -6.87 -11.75 9.62
C SER A 190 -5.73 -12.15 10.56
N GLY A 191 -4.72 -11.29 10.73
CA GLY A 191 -3.46 -11.62 11.36
C GLY A 191 -2.61 -12.63 10.57
N ASN A 192 -3.05 -13.02 9.38
CA ASN A 192 -2.37 -14.00 8.54
C ASN A 192 -1.34 -13.30 7.67
N PHE A 193 -0.09 -13.26 8.13
CA PHE A 193 1.02 -12.74 7.36
C PHE A 193 1.59 -13.83 6.43
N PRO A 194 1.40 -13.74 5.09
CA PRO A 194 1.90 -14.78 4.19
C PRO A 194 3.43 -14.82 4.17
N GLY A 195 4.02 -16.01 4.08
CA GLY A 195 5.48 -16.16 3.97
C GLY A 195 6.04 -15.43 2.74
N LEU A 196 7.18 -14.75 2.92
CA LEU A 196 7.86 -13.99 1.85
C LEU A 196 9.01 -14.77 1.18
N ALA A 197 9.44 -15.90 1.77
CA ALA A 197 10.68 -16.60 1.42
C ALA A 197 10.76 -17.13 -0.03
N ASP A 198 9.63 -17.35 -0.69
CA ASP A 198 9.56 -17.92 -2.05
C ASP A 198 9.36 -16.85 -3.15
N ARG A 199 9.43 -15.55 -2.82
CA ARG A 199 9.05 -14.45 -3.73
C ARG A 199 10.25 -13.66 -4.29
N ALA A 200 11.47 -14.21 -4.20
CA ALA A 200 12.73 -13.55 -4.53
C ALA A 200 13.36 -13.96 -5.87
#